data_AF-A0A848GNZ4-F1
#
_entry.id   AF-A0A848GNZ4-F1
#
_cell.length_a   1.000
_cell.length_b   1.000
_cell.length_c   1.000
_cell.angle_alpha   90.00
_cell.angle_beta   90.00
_cell.angle_gamma   90.00
#
_symmetry.space_group_name_H-M   'P 1'
#
loop_
_entity.id
_entity.type
_entity.pdbx_description
1 polymer ?
#
loop_
_entity_poly.entity_id
_entity_poly.type
_entity_poly.pdbx_seq_one_letter_code
_entity_poly.pdbx_strand_id
1 'polypeptide(L)'
;MIVVVLWRLFFKRVTPADDIPPAPMPVYTPTRSLIQPVDQELFLAQLKQVVTAIELLMKDTPDGRWDYRAMFRRSSNIDNPPAFLPERGVIYWELDIFHEPEEIRLALAAVVKGRTGVSPASWEDILQKGKIVAHEIDKTLIDGGCEVVSNGYVDVYDLPPIDTWIYLTSPEGKVDPILYCWVPNQFVKTMQDVIDVSIADLFEWTDVVQLLPNHHP
;
A
#
# COMPACT_ATOMS: atom_id res chain seq x y z
N MET A 1 23.45 10.20 3.44
CA MET A 1 22.50 10.96 4.27
C MET A 1 21.84 10.00 5.27
N ILE A 2 22.63 9.49 6.23
CA ILE A 2 22.25 8.43 7.20
C ILE A 2 22.16 9.00 8.63
N VAL A 3 22.56 10.25 8.84
CA VAL A 3 22.83 10.81 10.17
C VAL A 3 21.57 11.38 10.85
N VAL A 4 20.50 11.70 10.11
CA VAL A 4 19.31 12.35 10.69
C VAL A 4 18.31 11.35 11.28
N VAL A 5 18.18 10.15 10.70
CA VAL A 5 17.21 9.14 11.17
C VAL A 5 17.68 8.47 12.48
N LEU A 6 19.00 8.29 12.66
CA LEU A 6 19.56 7.77 13.91
C LEU A 6 19.44 8.75 15.08
N TRP A 7 19.24 10.05 14.82
CA TRP A 7 19.16 11.06 15.89
C TRP A 7 17.93 10.85 16.78
N ARG A 8 16.75 10.61 16.18
CA ARG A 8 15.49 10.46 16.93
C ARG A 8 15.42 9.20 17.78
N LEU A 9 16.13 8.13 17.39
CA LEU A 9 16.09 6.84 18.09
C LEU A 9 17.18 6.67 19.15
N PHE A 10 18.36 7.29 19.00
CA PHE A 10 19.51 6.99 19.86
C PHE A 10 19.91 8.06 20.89
N PHE A 11 19.45 9.32 20.77
CA PHE A 11 19.87 10.39 21.69
C PHE A 11 18.76 10.82 22.65
N LYS A 12 18.53 10.02 23.69
CA LYS A 12 17.97 10.54 24.95
C LYS A 12 19.09 11.16 25.79
N ARG A 13 18.89 12.45 26.10
CA ARG A 13 19.64 13.33 27.03
C ARG A 13 21.00 13.83 26.55
N VAL A 14 20.96 14.95 25.84
CA VAL A 14 22.00 15.99 25.95
C VAL A 14 21.43 17.09 26.84
N THR A 15 22.19 17.47 27.87
CA THR A 15 21.90 18.59 28.79
C THR A 15 21.93 19.94 28.07
N PRO A 16 21.19 20.94 28.57
CA PRO A 16 20.87 22.15 27.81
C PRO A 16 22.10 23.04 27.68
N ALA A 17 22.44 23.40 26.45
CA ALA A 17 23.27 24.55 26.16
C ALA A 17 22.37 25.55 25.43
N ASP A 18 21.90 26.56 26.17
CA ASP A 18 21.19 27.78 25.72
C ASP A 18 20.57 27.68 24.30
N ASP A 19 19.53 26.84 24.23
CA ASP A 19 18.83 26.49 22.99
C ASP A 19 17.88 27.60 22.60
N ILE A 20 18.26 28.45 21.62
CA ILE A 20 17.25 29.01 20.73
C ILE A 20 16.69 27.78 20.00
N PRO A 21 15.42 27.38 20.23
CA PRO A 21 14.87 26.25 19.51
C PRO A 21 15.02 26.57 18.03
N PRO A 22 15.59 25.66 17.21
CA PRO A 22 15.62 25.87 15.78
C PRO A 22 14.20 26.20 15.35
N ALA A 23 14.04 27.24 14.52
CA ALA A 23 12.74 27.60 13.98
C ALA A 23 12.06 26.30 13.53
N PRO A 24 10.80 26.05 13.95
CA PRO A 24 10.12 24.82 13.57
C PRO A 24 10.27 24.68 12.06
N MET A 25 10.82 23.54 11.63
CA MET A 25 10.91 23.23 10.22
C MET A 25 9.53 23.51 9.63
N PRO A 26 9.44 24.22 8.48
CA PRO A 26 8.16 24.43 7.84
C PRO A 26 7.46 23.08 7.78
N VAL A 27 6.25 23.01 8.32
CA VAL A 27 5.42 21.81 8.21
C VAL A 27 5.28 21.61 6.71
N TYR A 28 5.90 20.55 6.20
CA TYR A 28 5.67 20.12 4.83
C TYR A 28 4.19 19.76 4.79
N THR A 29 3.37 20.65 4.27
CA THR A 29 2.02 20.30 3.86
C THR A 29 2.23 19.54 2.57
N PRO A 30 1.96 18.22 2.52
CA PRO A 30 2.00 17.52 1.25
C PRO A 30 0.94 18.16 0.38
N THR A 31 1.35 19.01 -0.56
CA THR A 31 0.48 19.57 -1.60
C THR A 31 0.23 18.51 -2.66
N ARG A 32 0.03 17.25 -2.27
CA ARG A 32 -0.28 16.18 -3.20
C ARG A 32 -1.77 16.24 -3.42
N SER A 33 -2.16 16.90 -4.51
CA SER A 33 -3.50 16.68 -5.04
C SER A 33 -3.61 15.19 -5.36
N LEU A 34 -4.39 14.46 -4.56
CA LEU A 34 -4.82 13.10 -4.86
C LEU A 34 -5.19 13.04 -6.33
N ILE A 35 -4.38 12.33 -7.11
CA ILE A 35 -4.70 12.07 -8.50
C ILE A 35 -5.95 11.21 -8.46
N GLN A 36 -6.96 11.52 -9.24
CA GLN A 36 -8.16 10.70 -9.30
C GLN A 36 -7.89 9.47 -10.19
N PRO A 37 -8.56 8.32 -9.95
CA PRO A 37 -8.57 7.22 -10.90
C PRO A 37 -8.97 7.72 -12.29
N VAL A 38 -8.20 7.37 -13.32
CA VAL A 38 -8.48 7.79 -14.71
C VAL A 38 -9.82 7.22 -15.18
N ASP A 39 -10.09 5.96 -14.81
CA ASP A 39 -11.36 5.29 -15.02
C ASP A 39 -12.00 4.95 -13.68
N GLN A 40 -12.92 5.83 -13.24
CA GLN A 40 -13.62 5.67 -11.96
C GLN A 40 -14.62 4.52 -11.97
N GLU A 41 -15.23 4.18 -13.12
CA GLU A 41 -16.16 3.04 -13.19
C GLU A 41 -15.42 1.72 -13.00
N LEU A 42 -14.28 1.57 -13.69
CA LEU A 42 -13.40 0.41 -13.54
C LEU A 42 -12.84 0.32 -12.12
N PHE A 43 -12.38 1.44 -11.56
CA PHE A 43 -11.93 1.53 -10.18
C PHE A 43 -12.98 1.01 -9.20
N LEU A 44 -14.22 1.48 -9.30
CA LEU A 44 -15.31 1.08 -8.41
C LEU A 44 -15.70 -0.39 -8.58
N ALA A 45 -15.66 -0.91 -9.81
CA ALA A 45 -15.90 -2.33 -10.07
C ALA A 45 -14.83 -3.20 -9.40
N GLN A 46 -13.55 -2.83 -9.53
CA GLN A 46 -12.43 -3.54 -8.92
C GLN A 46 -12.41 -3.41 -7.39
N LEU A 47 -12.79 -2.24 -6.84
CA LEU A 47 -12.93 -2.03 -5.40
C LEU A 47 -13.96 -3.00 -4.80
N LYS A 48 -15.14 -3.11 -5.41
CA LYS A 48 -16.18 -4.06 -4.96
C LYS A 48 -15.69 -5.50 -4.97
N GLN A 49 -14.90 -5.88 -5.96
CA GLN A 49 -14.36 -7.24 -6.08
C GLN A 49 -13.27 -7.51 -5.03
N VAL A 50 -12.36 -6.56 -4.79
CA VAL A 50 -11.26 -6.77 -3.84
C VAL A 50 -11.75 -6.91 -2.41
N VAL A 51 -12.79 -6.16 -2.01
CA VAL A 51 -13.36 -6.26 -0.66
C VAL A 51 -13.85 -7.69 -0.38
N THR A 52 -14.68 -8.24 -1.27
CA THR A 52 -15.17 -9.62 -1.13
C THR A 52 -14.04 -10.65 -1.22
N ALA A 53 -13.10 -10.46 -2.15
CA ALA A 53 -11.97 -11.39 -2.31
C ALA A 53 -11.10 -11.45 -1.05
N ILE A 54 -10.79 -10.30 -0.45
CA ILE A 54 -10.04 -10.23 0.79
C ILE A 54 -10.81 -10.87 1.95
N GLU A 55 -12.12 -10.66 2.05
CA GLU A 55 -12.92 -11.35 3.07
C GLU A 55 -12.88 -12.88 2.95
N LEU A 56 -12.87 -13.41 1.72
CA LEU A 56 -12.74 -14.85 1.48
C LEU A 56 -11.35 -15.34 1.93
N LEU A 57 -10.28 -14.64 1.55
CA LEU A 57 -8.92 -14.96 2.00
C LEU A 57 -8.79 -14.89 3.52
N MET A 58 -9.53 -13.98 4.17
CA MET A 58 -9.53 -13.84 5.62
C MET A 58 -10.30 -14.97 6.34
N LYS A 59 -11.25 -15.65 5.69
CA LYS A 59 -11.95 -16.78 6.32
C LYS A 59 -11.06 -18.01 6.50
N ASP A 60 -10.03 -18.14 5.66
CA ASP A 60 -9.13 -19.29 5.66
C ASP A 60 -8.12 -19.31 6.81
N THR A 61 -8.08 -18.27 7.66
CA THR A 61 -7.18 -18.21 8.83
C THR A 61 -7.95 -17.79 10.11
N PRO A 62 -8.81 -18.68 10.63
CA PRO A 62 -9.78 -18.34 11.68
C PRO A 62 -9.16 -18.08 13.07
N ASP A 63 -7.91 -18.49 13.31
CA ASP A 63 -7.23 -18.28 14.60
C ASP A 63 -6.61 -16.88 14.75
N GLY A 64 -6.70 -16.04 13.70
CA GLY A 64 -6.14 -14.69 13.68
C GLY A 64 -4.61 -14.64 13.73
N ARG A 65 -3.93 -15.78 13.57
CA ARG A 65 -2.47 -15.87 13.49
C ARG A 65 -2.06 -15.82 12.04
N TRP A 66 -1.90 -14.60 11.57
CA TRP A 66 -1.55 -14.33 10.20
C TRP A 66 -0.03 -14.26 10.06
N ASP A 67 0.52 -15.03 9.13
CA ASP A 67 1.83 -14.73 8.58
C ASP A 67 1.66 -13.58 7.59
N TYR A 68 1.98 -12.36 8.01
CA TYR A 68 1.76 -11.14 7.21
C TYR A 68 2.60 -11.13 5.92
N ARG A 69 3.73 -11.86 5.90
CA ARG A 69 4.54 -12.04 4.70
C ARG A 69 3.81 -12.92 3.68
N ALA A 70 3.16 -14.00 4.13
CA ALA A 70 2.42 -14.90 3.24
C ALA A 70 0.97 -14.48 2.97
N MET A 71 0.42 -13.60 3.81
CA MET A 71 -0.92 -13.05 3.66
C MET A 71 -1.05 -12.31 2.33
N PHE A 72 -2.22 -12.43 1.70
CA PHE A 72 -2.59 -11.55 0.59
C PHE A 72 -1.55 -11.53 -0.55
N ARG A 73 -0.83 -12.63 -0.71
CA ARG A 73 0.13 -12.92 -1.77
C ARG A 73 -0.19 -14.26 -2.46
N ARG A 74 -1.47 -14.68 -2.41
CA ARG A 74 -1.91 -16.00 -2.89
C ARG A 74 -2.44 -15.96 -4.32
N SER A 75 -3.03 -14.84 -4.77
CA SER A 75 -3.66 -14.77 -6.10
C SER A 75 -2.68 -14.54 -7.23
N SER A 76 -1.38 -14.41 -6.95
CA SER A 76 -0.32 -14.33 -7.97
C SER A 76 0.05 -15.67 -8.60
N ASN A 77 -0.49 -16.80 -8.11
CA ASN A 77 -0.30 -18.12 -8.72
C ASN A 77 -1.19 -18.36 -9.96
N ILE A 78 -1.85 -17.32 -10.47
CA ILE A 78 -2.92 -17.45 -11.47
C ILE A 78 -2.39 -17.52 -12.91
N ASP A 79 -1.13 -17.14 -13.16
CA ASP A 79 -0.45 -17.38 -14.45
C ASP A 79 1.06 -17.68 -14.22
N ASN A 80 1.69 -18.40 -15.14
CA ASN A 80 3.07 -18.90 -15.04
C ASN A 80 4.06 -17.85 -15.59
N PRO A 81 5.08 -17.37 -14.86
CA PRO A 81 5.52 -17.78 -13.51
C PRO A 81 4.80 -17.04 -12.35
N PRO A 82 4.81 -17.61 -11.13
CA PRO A 82 4.18 -16.98 -9.97
C PRO A 82 4.83 -15.64 -9.64
N ALA A 83 4.07 -14.63 -9.19
CA ALA A 83 4.71 -13.36 -8.82
C ALA A 83 5.65 -13.47 -7.60
N PHE A 84 5.51 -14.56 -6.82
CA PHE A 84 6.30 -14.80 -5.62
C PHE A 84 6.91 -16.20 -5.60
N LEU A 85 8.19 -16.26 -5.21
CA LEU A 85 8.86 -17.52 -4.88
C LEU A 85 9.05 -17.64 -3.37
N PRO A 86 8.45 -18.67 -2.72
CA PRO A 86 8.73 -18.95 -1.33
C PRO A 86 10.11 -19.62 -1.24
N GLU A 87 11.15 -18.86 -0.89
CA GLU A 87 12.49 -19.42 -0.65
C GLU A 87 12.86 -19.29 0.83
N ARG A 88 13.00 -20.43 1.52
CA ARG A 88 13.47 -20.52 2.91
C ARG A 88 12.65 -19.68 3.92
N GLY A 89 11.34 -19.54 3.69
CA GLY A 89 10.46 -18.76 4.56
C GLY A 89 10.50 -17.25 4.31
N VAL A 90 11.12 -16.83 3.21
CA VAL A 90 11.06 -15.46 2.70
C VAL A 90 10.29 -15.48 1.38
N ILE A 91 9.52 -14.42 1.14
CA ILE A 91 8.74 -14.24 -0.08
C ILE A 91 9.45 -13.16 -0.90
N TYR A 92 9.96 -13.56 -2.06
CA TYR A 92 10.61 -12.65 -3.02
C TYR A 92 9.72 -12.47 -4.23
N TRP A 93 9.73 -11.26 -4.80
CA TRP A 93 9.17 -11.03 -6.13
C TRP A 93 10.01 -11.78 -7.16
N GLU A 94 9.34 -12.54 -8.02
CA GLU A 94 9.97 -13.10 -9.24
C GLU A 94 10.02 -12.06 -10.36
N LEU A 95 9.13 -11.07 -10.28
CA LEU A 95 9.04 -9.91 -11.15
C LEU A 95 10.10 -8.86 -10.76
N ASP A 96 10.82 -8.33 -11.73
CA ASP A 96 11.62 -7.10 -11.62
C ASP A 96 10.74 -5.83 -11.59
N ILE A 97 9.94 -5.72 -10.52
CA ILE A 97 9.04 -4.61 -10.22
C ILE A 97 9.74 -3.24 -10.10
N PHE A 98 11.08 -3.19 -10.09
CA PHE A 98 11.86 -1.96 -10.00
C PHE A 98 12.14 -1.30 -11.33
N HIS A 99 12.42 -2.11 -12.35
CA HIS A 99 12.95 -1.59 -13.60
C HIS A 99 11.86 -1.46 -14.66
N GLU A 100 10.75 -2.20 -14.51
CA GLU A 100 9.72 -2.33 -15.52
C GLU A 100 8.33 -2.03 -14.93
N PRO A 101 7.82 -0.78 -15.03
CA PRO A 101 6.48 -0.41 -14.58
C PRO A 101 5.35 -1.28 -15.17
N GLU A 102 5.61 -1.89 -16.33
CA GLU A 102 4.70 -2.85 -16.97
C GLU A 102 4.52 -4.13 -16.15
N GLU A 103 5.49 -4.53 -15.32
CA GLU A 103 5.33 -5.71 -14.48
C GLU A 103 4.33 -5.49 -13.33
N ILE A 104 4.28 -4.28 -12.77
CA ILE A 104 3.25 -3.92 -11.78
C ILE A 104 1.86 -3.95 -12.44
N ARG A 105 1.75 -3.52 -13.71
CA ARG A 105 0.50 -3.62 -14.48
C ARG A 105 0.10 -5.07 -14.74
N LEU A 106 1.06 -5.92 -15.10
CA LEU A 106 0.82 -7.36 -15.30
C LEU A 106 0.39 -8.05 -14.00
N ALA A 107 1.07 -7.74 -12.90
CA ALA A 107 0.74 -8.22 -11.57
C ALA A 107 -0.68 -7.80 -11.13
N LEU A 108 -1.03 -6.52 -11.32
CA LEU A 108 -2.38 -6.02 -11.09
C LEU A 108 -3.43 -6.72 -11.96
N ALA A 109 -3.15 -6.86 -13.27
CA ALA A 109 -4.06 -7.52 -14.20
C ALA A 109 -4.30 -8.99 -13.81
N ALA A 110 -3.27 -9.70 -13.35
CA ALA A 110 -3.37 -11.08 -12.88
C ALA A 110 -4.28 -11.20 -11.65
N VAL A 111 -4.10 -10.35 -10.64
CA VAL A 111 -4.95 -10.41 -9.43
C VAL A 111 -6.39 -9.96 -9.73
N VAL A 112 -6.60 -8.96 -10.59
CA VAL A 112 -7.94 -8.54 -11.01
C VAL A 112 -8.65 -9.67 -11.78
N LYS A 113 -7.95 -10.32 -12.73
CA LYS A 113 -8.45 -11.49 -13.45
C LYS A 113 -8.83 -12.61 -12.47
N GLY A 114 -8.01 -12.85 -11.45
CA GLY A 114 -8.28 -13.83 -10.40
C GLY A 114 -9.54 -13.57 -9.57
N ARG A 115 -10.01 -12.32 -9.50
CA ARG A 115 -11.25 -11.94 -8.80
C ARG A 115 -12.48 -11.95 -9.72
N THR A 116 -12.33 -12.32 -10.99
CA THR A 116 -13.46 -12.40 -11.93
C THR A 116 -14.48 -13.42 -11.44
N GLY A 117 -15.75 -13.00 -11.32
CA GLY A 117 -16.84 -13.86 -10.83
C GLY A 117 -17.02 -13.84 -9.31
N VAL A 118 -16.14 -13.17 -8.55
CA VAL A 118 -16.41 -12.87 -7.14
C VAL A 118 -17.61 -11.92 -7.05
N SER A 119 -18.54 -12.22 -6.13
CA SER A 119 -19.71 -11.37 -5.92
C SER A 119 -19.29 -9.98 -5.43
N PRO A 120 -19.78 -8.89 -6.04
CA PRO A 120 -19.37 -7.54 -5.65
C PRO A 120 -19.83 -7.23 -4.22
N ALA A 121 -18.96 -6.62 -3.43
CA ALA A 121 -19.29 -6.12 -2.10
C ALA A 121 -20.36 -5.03 -2.15
N SER A 122 -21.14 -4.90 -1.07
CA SER A 122 -22.07 -3.79 -0.91
C SER A 122 -21.33 -2.48 -0.61
N TRP A 123 -22.00 -1.35 -0.79
CA TRP A 123 -21.43 -0.06 -0.38
C TRP A 123 -21.23 0.03 1.13
N GLU A 124 -22.08 -0.61 1.91
CA GLU A 124 -21.95 -0.67 3.37
C GLU A 124 -20.66 -1.41 3.76
N ASP A 125 -20.37 -2.54 3.10
CA ASP A 125 -19.14 -3.30 3.32
C ASP A 125 -17.90 -2.45 3.02
N ILE A 126 -17.90 -1.74 1.89
CA ILE A 126 -16.79 -0.85 1.51
C ILE A 126 -16.58 0.27 2.53
N LEU A 127 -17.64 0.82 3.13
CA LEU A 127 -17.50 1.91 4.09
C LEU A 127 -17.12 1.43 5.50
N GLN A 128 -17.52 0.21 5.86
CA GLN A 128 -17.39 -0.29 7.23
C GLN A 128 -16.20 -1.21 7.45
N LYS A 129 -15.65 -1.86 6.42
CA LYS A 129 -14.71 -2.99 6.60
C LYS A 129 -13.25 -2.67 6.33
N GLY A 130 -12.92 -1.46 5.90
CA GLY A 130 -11.55 -1.06 5.61
C GLY A 130 -11.42 0.35 5.08
N LYS A 131 -10.25 0.65 4.53
CA LYS A 131 -9.88 1.95 3.96
C LYS A 131 -9.07 1.77 2.69
N ILE A 132 -8.99 2.81 1.89
CA ILE A 132 -8.16 2.83 0.68
C ILE A 132 -6.89 3.61 0.99
N VAL A 133 -5.74 3.06 0.58
CA VAL A 133 -4.47 3.77 0.58
C VAL A 133 -4.01 3.97 -0.86
N ALA A 134 -3.59 5.18 -1.19
CA ALA A 134 -2.90 5.52 -2.43
C ALA A 134 -1.38 5.43 -2.18
N HIS A 135 -0.66 4.80 -3.11
CA HIS A 135 0.77 4.55 -2.99
C HIS A 135 1.52 4.97 -4.26
N GLU A 136 2.54 5.82 -4.12
CA GLU A 136 3.44 6.20 -5.21
C GLU A 136 4.57 5.17 -5.35
N ILE A 137 4.52 4.36 -6.41
CA ILE A 137 5.40 3.19 -6.56
C ILE A 137 6.81 3.54 -7.07
N ASP A 138 6.99 4.63 -7.84
CA ASP A 138 8.28 4.98 -8.47
C ASP A 138 9.25 5.73 -7.53
N LYS A 139 8.81 6.10 -6.32
CA LYS A 139 9.60 6.86 -5.35
C LYS A 139 10.17 6.02 -4.21
N THR A 140 10.02 4.69 -4.29
CA THR A 140 10.42 3.78 -3.21
C THR A 140 11.90 3.89 -2.85
N LEU A 141 12.20 3.78 -1.56
CA LEU A 141 13.56 3.73 -1.04
C LEU A 141 13.71 2.43 -0.26
N ILE A 142 14.48 1.49 -0.81
CA ILE A 142 14.70 0.16 -0.20
C ILE A 142 15.56 0.31 1.07
N ASP A 143 14.92 0.59 2.21
CA ASP A 143 15.55 0.71 3.52
C ASP A 143 15.05 -0.34 4.54
N GLY A 144 13.98 -1.07 4.20
CA GLY A 144 13.36 -2.10 5.02
C GLY A 144 12.55 -1.59 6.22
N GLY A 145 12.40 -0.28 6.39
CA GLY A 145 11.68 0.31 7.52
C GLY A 145 10.21 -0.08 7.56
N CYS A 146 9.54 0.01 6.40
CA CYS A 146 8.14 -0.38 6.24
C CYS A 146 7.92 -1.88 6.47
N GLU A 147 8.83 -2.73 5.99
CA GLU A 147 8.76 -4.19 6.22
C GLU A 147 8.85 -4.52 7.71
N VAL A 148 9.85 -3.94 8.40
CA VAL A 148 10.09 -4.22 9.83
C VAL A 148 8.92 -3.76 10.69
N VAL A 149 8.42 -2.54 10.51
CA VAL A 149 7.32 -2.01 11.34
C VAL A 149 6.02 -2.78 11.12
N SER A 150 5.81 -3.24 9.88
CA SER A 150 4.58 -3.92 9.49
C SER A 150 4.66 -5.43 9.64
N ASN A 151 5.76 -5.98 10.16
CA ASN A 151 6.03 -7.43 10.22
C ASN A 151 5.85 -8.12 8.85
N GLY A 152 6.20 -7.42 7.77
CA GLY A 152 6.11 -7.90 6.38
C GLY A 152 4.72 -7.81 5.74
N TYR A 153 3.77 -7.08 6.32
CA TYR A 153 2.51 -6.75 5.64
C TYR A 153 2.82 -5.92 4.38
N VAL A 154 3.55 -4.82 4.54
CA VAL A 154 4.24 -4.15 3.43
C VAL A 154 5.61 -4.81 3.27
N ASP A 155 6.04 -5.04 2.03
CA ASP A 155 7.31 -5.73 1.78
C ASP A 155 8.53 -4.79 1.83
N VAL A 156 9.71 -5.34 1.50
CA VAL A 156 10.98 -4.61 1.49
C VAL A 156 11.05 -3.50 0.43
N TYR A 157 10.13 -3.50 -0.53
CA TYR A 157 10.04 -2.55 -1.62
C TYR A 157 8.94 -1.51 -1.40
N ASP A 158 8.40 -1.44 -0.19
CA ASP A 158 7.28 -0.58 0.20
C ASP A 158 5.96 -0.91 -0.53
N LEU A 159 5.82 -2.11 -1.10
CA LEU A 159 4.56 -2.50 -1.74
C LEU A 159 3.58 -3.13 -0.74
N PRO A 160 2.31 -2.67 -0.70
CA PRO A 160 1.24 -3.40 -0.04
C PRO A 160 1.04 -4.79 -0.67
N PRO A 161 0.43 -5.76 0.05
CA PRO A 161 0.20 -7.10 -0.48
C PRO A 161 -0.59 -7.08 -1.80
N ILE A 162 -0.16 -7.86 -2.78
CA ILE A 162 -0.73 -7.85 -4.14
C ILE A 162 -2.24 -8.11 -4.18
N ASP A 163 -2.76 -8.97 -3.29
CA ASP A 163 -4.18 -9.30 -3.26
C ASP A 163 -5.05 -8.11 -2.81
N THR A 164 -4.44 -7.05 -2.26
CA THR A 164 -5.13 -5.82 -1.86
C THR A 164 -5.22 -4.78 -2.97
N TRP A 165 -4.49 -4.94 -4.07
CA TRP A 165 -4.40 -3.92 -5.12
C TRP A 165 -5.73 -3.76 -5.84
N ILE A 166 -6.17 -2.52 -6.02
CA ILE A 166 -7.44 -2.16 -6.68
C ILE A 166 -7.15 -1.76 -8.12
N TYR A 167 -6.35 -0.71 -8.31
CA TYR A 167 -6.21 0.03 -9.56
C TYR A 167 -4.85 0.72 -9.63
N LEU A 168 -4.33 0.95 -10.84
CA LEU A 168 -3.11 1.71 -11.07
C LEU A 168 -3.41 2.90 -11.98
N THR A 169 -3.25 4.11 -11.48
CA THR A 169 -3.27 5.33 -12.30
C THR A 169 -1.86 5.66 -12.74
N SER A 170 -1.65 5.84 -14.04
CA SER A 170 -0.40 6.35 -14.61
C SER A 170 -0.76 7.58 -15.44
N PRO A 171 -0.80 8.79 -14.85
CA PRO A 171 -1.18 9.99 -15.58
C PRO A 171 -0.20 10.24 -16.72
N GLU A 172 -0.67 10.79 -17.83
CA GLU A 172 0.23 11.27 -18.87
C GLU A 172 1.15 12.38 -18.31
N GLY A 173 2.46 12.27 -18.50
CA GLY A 173 3.44 13.30 -18.12
C GLY A 173 4.52 12.80 -17.14
N LYS A 174 5.01 13.71 -16.28
CA LYS A 174 6.06 13.46 -15.27
C LYS A 174 5.50 13.16 -13.87
N VAL A 175 4.31 12.58 -13.80
CA VAL A 175 3.68 12.27 -12.51
C VAL A 175 3.83 10.79 -12.25
N ASP A 176 4.31 10.46 -11.05
CA ASP A 176 4.57 9.09 -10.67
C ASP A 176 3.26 8.28 -10.64
N PRO A 177 3.29 7.01 -11.06
CA PRO A 177 2.13 6.14 -11.02
C PRO A 177 1.66 5.92 -9.58
N ILE A 178 0.34 5.89 -9.41
CA ILE A 178 -0.33 5.71 -8.12
C ILE A 178 -1.08 4.39 -8.11
N LEU A 179 -0.69 3.51 -7.21
CA LEU A 179 -1.34 2.24 -6.92
C LEU A 179 -2.34 2.43 -5.76
N TYR A 180 -3.59 2.08 -5.99
CA TYR A 180 -4.63 2.08 -4.96
C TYR A 180 -4.76 0.69 -4.35
N CYS A 181 -4.76 0.60 -3.03
CA CYS A 181 -4.89 -0.66 -2.31
C CYS A 181 -6.01 -0.59 -1.26
N TRP A 182 -6.71 -1.71 -1.08
CA TRP A 182 -7.73 -1.88 -0.04
C TRP A 182 -7.11 -2.47 1.24
N VAL A 183 -7.21 -1.75 2.34
CA VAL A 183 -6.70 -2.16 3.65
C VAL A 183 -7.86 -2.54 4.56
N PRO A 184 -8.05 -3.82 4.92
CA PRO A 184 -9.08 -4.23 5.87
C PRO A 184 -8.84 -3.60 7.24
N ASN A 185 -9.91 -3.37 8.01
CA ASN A 185 -9.84 -2.70 9.31
C ASN A 185 -8.81 -3.30 10.27
N GLN A 186 -8.64 -4.63 10.25
CA GLN A 186 -7.68 -5.36 11.08
C GLN A 186 -6.22 -4.93 10.81
N PHE A 187 -5.93 -4.39 9.63
CA PHE A 187 -4.60 -3.96 9.19
C PHE A 187 -4.46 -2.43 9.10
N VAL A 188 -5.51 -1.65 9.38
CA VAL A 188 -5.45 -0.18 9.31
C VAL A 188 -4.38 0.38 10.25
N LYS A 189 -4.26 -0.16 11.48
CA LYS A 189 -3.19 0.26 12.40
C LYS A 189 -1.81 -0.11 11.84
N THR A 190 -1.65 -1.34 11.33
CA THR A 190 -0.40 -1.79 10.71
C THR A 190 0.02 -0.87 9.56
N MET A 191 -0.93 -0.48 8.70
CA MET A 191 -0.67 0.43 7.59
C MET A 191 -0.39 1.86 8.05
N GLN A 192 -1.05 2.33 9.13
CA GLN A 192 -0.71 3.63 9.72
C GLN A 192 0.73 3.63 10.25
N ASP A 193 1.15 2.56 10.92
CA ASP A 193 2.52 2.44 11.41
C ASP A 193 3.54 2.47 10.24
N VAL A 194 3.18 1.95 9.05
CA VAL A 194 3.98 2.07 7.81
C VAL A 194 4.03 3.52 7.31
N ILE A 195 2.88 4.18 7.20
CA ILE A 195 2.78 5.57 6.75
C ILE A 195 3.67 6.47 7.63
N ASP A 196 3.66 6.23 8.95
CA ASP A 196 4.40 7.04 9.93
C ASP A 196 5.93 6.88 9.85
N VAL A 197 6.43 5.80 9.24
CA VAL A 197 7.88 5.52 9.10
C VAL A 197 8.41 5.68 7.69
N SER A 198 7.54 5.76 6.68
CA SER A 198 7.91 5.92 5.27
C SER A 198 8.70 7.22 5.06
N ILE A 199 10.00 7.13 4.77
CA ILE A 199 10.88 8.30 4.62
C ILE A 199 10.51 9.17 3.42
N ALA A 200 9.96 8.56 2.36
CA ALA A 200 9.61 9.24 1.12
C ALA A 200 8.13 9.68 1.05
N ASP A 201 7.40 9.57 2.17
CA ASP A 201 5.96 9.86 2.26
C ASP A 201 5.19 9.20 1.10
N LEU A 202 5.38 7.89 0.90
CA LEU A 202 4.89 7.17 -0.28
C LEU A 202 3.39 6.84 -0.24
N PHE A 203 2.74 7.05 0.90
CA PHE A 203 1.41 6.54 1.19
C PHE A 203 0.49 7.64 1.67
N GLU A 204 -0.76 7.61 1.21
CA GLU A 204 -1.79 8.54 1.65
C GLU A 204 -3.12 7.80 1.84
N TRP A 205 -3.79 8.02 2.97
CA TRP A 205 -5.16 7.57 3.14
C TRP A 205 -6.09 8.36 2.22
N THR A 206 -6.94 7.66 1.50
CA THR A 206 -7.95 8.28 0.64
C THR A 206 -9.34 7.80 1.02
N ASP A 207 -10.29 8.73 1.03
CA ASP A 207 -11.69 8.40 1.25
C ASP A 207 -12.30 7.96 -0.08
N VAL A 208 -13.02 6.84 -0.08
CA VAL A 208 -13.73 6.38 -1.27
C VAL A 208 -14.68 7.45 -1.81
N VAL A 209 -15.26 8.28 -0.94
CA VAL A 209 -16.13 9.39 -1.34
C VAL A 209 -15.39 10.41 -2.19
N GLN A 210 -14.12 10.68 -1.86
CA GLN A 210 -13.27 11.59 -2.64
C GLN A 210 -12.90 11.04 -4.01
N LEU A 211 -13.08 9.74 -4.24
CA LEU A 211 -12.77 9.06 -5.50
C LEU A 211 -14.01 8.89 -6.41
N LEU A 212 -15.17 9.40 -5.99
CA LEU A 212 -16.41 9.32 -6.75
C LEU A 212 -16.54 10.44 -7.80
N PRO A 213 -17.17 10.19 -8.96
CA PRO A 213 -17.29 11.14 -10.08
C PRO A 213 -17.88 12.51 -9.74
N ASN A 214 -18.69 12.59 -8.68
CA ASN A 214 -19.44 13.80 -8.32
C ASN A 214 -18.96 14.45 -7.02
N HIS A 215 -17.84 13.99 -6.44
CA HIS A 215 -17.28 14.62 -5.26
C HIS A 215 -16.29 15.71 -5.66
N HIS A 216 -16.81 16.91 -5.90
CA HIS A 216 -15.99 18.12 -5.86
C HIS A 216 -16.09 18.71 -4.45
N PRO A 217 -14.94 18.99 -3.78
CA PRO A 217 -14.93 19.65 -2.49
C PRO A 217 -15.58 21.05 -2.53
#